data_AF-A0AB32ZUU4-F1
#
_entry.id   AF-A0AB32ZUU4-F1
#
_cell.length_a   1.000
_cell.length_b   1.000
_cell.length_c   1.000
_cell.angle_alpha   90.00
_cell.angle_beta   90.00
_cell.angle_gamma   90.00
#
_symmetry.space_group_name_H-M   'P 1'
#
loop_
_entity.id
_entity.type
_entity.pdbx_description
1 polymer ?
#
loop_
_entity_poly.entity_id
_entity_poly.type
_entity_poly.pdbx_seq_one_letter_code
_entity_poly.pdbx_strand_id
1 'polypeptide(L)'
;MSAAQNVMASEPQQVQWHYVCETNDLVTNSGVCALVDSQQVAIFSLKINGETQVFAISNYDPIGKANVLYRGLLGSIGGAPVVASPLYKEHYFLETGLCKEHDDVSVTAYAVKVEGEKVFVGV
;
A
#
# COMPACT_ATOMS: atom_id res chain seq x y z
N MET A 1 10.84 -40.16 -24.35
CA MET A 1 11.56 -39.84 -23.09
C MET A 1 12.67 -38.88 -23.49
N SER A 2 12.81 -37.62 -23.07
CA SER A 2 12.34 -36.82 -21.94
C SER A 2 12.30 -35.36 -22.45
N ALA A 3 11.16 -34.68 -22.44
CA ALA A 3 10.86 -33.56 -21.53
C ALA A 3 12.06 -32.61 -21.27
N ALA A 4 12.11 -31.51 -22.00
CA ALA A 4 12.70 -30.25 -21.55
C ALA A 4 11.53 -29.25 -21.50
N GLN A 5 10.99 -29.04 -20.29
CA GLN A 5 9.91 -28.08 -20.04
C GLN A 5 10.49 -26.68 -20.00
N ASN A 6 9.94 -25.80 -20.84
CA ASN A 6 10.22 -24.38 -20.89
C ASN A 6 9.98 -23.72 -19.53
N VAL A 7 10.95 -22.92 -19.09
CA VAL A 7 10.79 -21.93 -18.03
C VAL A 7 9.80 -20.88 -18.55
N MET A 8 8.57 -20.88 -18.04
CA MET A 8 7.60 -19.82 -18.29
C MET A 8 8.03 -18.58 -17.50
N ALA A 9 8.61 -17.60 -18.18
CA ALA A 9 8.67 -16.25 -17.65
C ALA A 9 7.22 -15.77 -17.47
N SER A 10 6.85 -15.37 -16.25
CA SER A 10 5.56 -14.75 -15.99
C SER A 10 5.44 -13.48 -16.83
N GLU A 11 4.42 -13.41 -17.68
CA GLU A 11 4.07 -12.19 -18.41
C GLU A 11 3.89 -11.03 -17.43
N PRO A 12 4.33 -9.80 -17.76
CA PRO A 12 4.12 -8.65 -16.88
C PRO A 12 2.62 -8.46 -16.65
N GLN A 13 2.19 -8.66 -15.41
CA GLN A 13 0.80 -8.44 -15.02
C GLN A 13 0.44 -6.98 -15.30
N GLN A 14 -0.50 -6.77 -16.22
CA GLN A 14 -0.88 -5.46 -16.68
C GLN A 14 -1.65 -4.72 -15.58
N VAL A 15 -0.99 -3.76 -14.92
CA VAL A 15 -1.57 -2.91 -13.88
C VAL A 15 -2.78 -2.16 -14.44
N GLN A 16 -3.95 -2.35 -13.84
CA GLN A 16 -5.16 -1.60 -14.18
C GLN A 16 -5.26 -0.37 -13.28
N TRP A 17 -5.31 0.81 -13.89
CA TRP A 17 -5.38 2.07 -13.15
C TRP A 17 -6.82 2.47 -12.88
N HIS A 18 -7.15 2.65 -11.61
CA HIS A 18 -8.47 3.08 -11.16
C HIS A 18 -8.38 4.47 -10.55
N TYR A 19 -9.25 5.37 -11.00
CA TYR A 19 -9.48 6.64 -10.30
C TYR A 19 -10.11 6.35 -8.94
N VAL A 20 -9.60 6.97 -7.88
CA VAL A 20 -10.09 6.77 -6.51
C VAL A 20 -10.73 8.02 -5.93
N CYS A 21 -9.99 9.12 -5.88
CA CYS A 21 -10.45 10.37 -5.26
C CYS A 21 -9.60 11.56 -5.76
N GLU A 22 -9.93 12.76 -5.27
CA GLU A 22 -9.05 13.92 -5.42
C GLU A 22 -8.05 13.99 -4.25
N THR A 23 -6.94 14.71 -4.44
CA THR A 23 -5.93 14.91 -3.39
C THR A 23 -6.48 15.64 -2.17
N ASN A 24 -7.52 16.47 -2.36
CA ASN A 24 -8.18 17.22 -1.28
C ASN A 24 -9.08 16.33 -0.40
N ASP A 25 -9.46 15.14 -0.88
CA ASP A 25 -10.17 14.15 -0.08
C ASP A 25 -9.22 13.40 0.87
N LEU A 26 -7.92 13.44 0.60
CA LEU A 26 -6.90 12.80 1.43
C LEU A 26 -6.48 13.74 2.57
N VAL A 27 -6.67 13.27 3.80
CA VAL A 27 -6.18 13.98 4.99
C VAL A 27 -4.67 13.75 5.12
N THR A 28 -3.90 14.84 5.13
CA THR A 28 -2.44 14.78 5.30
C THR A 28 -2.08 14.06 6.61
N ASN A 29 -1.11 13.15 6.53
CA ASN A 29 -0.62 12.29 7.60
C ASN A 29 -1.70 11.41 8.25
N SER A 30 -2.71 11.01 7.47
CA SER A 30 -3.74 10.06 7.88
C SER A 30 -4.02 9.06 6.76
N GLY A 31 -4.50 7.88 7.12
CA GLY A 31 -5.00 6.90 6.16
C GLY A 31 -6.47 7.13 5.82
N VAL A 32 -6.83 6.83 4.58
CA VAL A 32 -8.20 6.76 4.05
C VAL A 32 -8.38 5.38 3.41
N CYS A 33 -9.54 4.76 3.62
CA CYS A 33 -9.85 3.48 2.99
C CYS A 33 -10.64 3.69 1.70
N ALA A 34 -10.26 2.99 0.64
CA ALA A 34 -10.98 2.92 -0.63
C ALA A 34 -11.27 1.46 -1.00
N LEU A 35 -12.33 1.24 -1.79
CA LEU A 35 -12.63 -0.05 -2.40
C LEU A 35 -12.29 0.05 -3.90
N VAL A 36 -11.27 -0.68 -4.36
CA VAL A 36 -10.77 -0.65 -5.73
C VAL A 36 -10.75 -2.06 -6.29
N ASP A 37 -11.52 -2.33 -7.34
CA ASP A 37 -11.69 -3.68 -7.92
C ASP A 37 -11.95 -4.78 -6.86
N SER A 38 -12.87 -4.49 -5.93
CA SER A 38 -13.20 -5.36 -4.78
C SER A 38 -12.08 -5.57 -3.75
N GLN A 39 -10.93 -4.89 -3.89
CA GLN A 39 -9.85 -4.86 -2.90
C GLN A 39 -10.02 -3.66 -1.97
N GLN A 40 -9.83 -3.85 -0.66
CA GLN A 40 -9.75 -2.73 0.28
C GLN A 40 -8.32 -2.19 0.33
N VAL A 41 -8.17 -0.93 -0.04
CA VAL A 41 -6.87 -0.25 -0.15
C VAL A 41 -6.81 0.86 0.90
N ALA A 42 -5.77 0.84 1.73
CA ALA A 42 -5.44 1.93 2.65
C ALA A 42 -4.50 2.90 1.92
N ILE A 43 -4.97 4.14 1.73
CA ILE A 43 -4.26 5.21 1.03
C ILE A 43 -3.77 6.23 2.06
N PHE A 44 -2.50 6.60 1.98
CA PHE A 44 -1.86 7.53 2.89
C PHE A 44 -1.26 8.69 2.11
N SER A 45 -1.55 9.92 2.54
CA SER A 45 -0.90 11.13 2.02
C SER A 45 0.06 11.66 3.08
N LEU A 46 1.36 11.75 2.77
CA LEU A 46 2.38 12.22 3.71
C LEU A 46 3.10 13.43 3.14
N LYS A 47 3.49 14.38 4.00
CA LYS A 47 4.44 15.43 3.65
C LYS A 47 5.86 14.99 4.02
N ILE A 48 6.66 14.65 3.02
CA ILE A 48 8.05 14.22 3.17
C ILE A 48 8.94 15.24 2.46
N ASN A 49 9.90 15.83 3.18
CA ASN A 49 10.80 16.87 2.66
C ASN A 49 10.09 18.09 2.03
N GLY A 50 8.88 18.41 2.49
CA GLY A 50 8.07 19.52 1.96
C GLY A 50 7.19 19.15 0.76
N GLU A 51 7.30 17.94 0.23
CA GLU A 51 6.51 17.43 -0.88
C GLU A 51 5.42 16.45 -0.39
N THR A 52 4.26 16.48 -1.02
CA THR A 52 3.19 15.52 -0.77
C THR A 52 3.47 14.24 -1.55
N GLN A 53 3.57 13.12 -0.84
CA GLN A 53 3.70 11.79 -1.41
C GLN A 53 2.50 10.95 -1.02
N VAL A 54 2.00 10.14 -1.96
CA VAL A 54 0.84 9.27 -1.75
C VAL A 54 1.25 7.82 -1.89
N PHE A 55 0.88 7.01 -0.90
CA PHE A 55 1.16 5.58 -0.83
C PHE A 55 -0.15 4.81 -0.69
N ALA A 56 -0.14 3.56 -1.16
CA ALA A 56 -1.29 2.68 -1.04
C ALA A 56 -0.83 1.27 -0.70
N ILE A 57 -1.44 0.67 0.33
CA ILE A 57 -1.23 -0.73 0.72
C ILE A 57 -2.57 -1.43 0.92
N SER A 58 -2.58 -2.76 1.02
CA SER A 58 -3.77 -3.49 1.45
C SER A 58 -4.24 -3.00 2.81
N ASN A 59 -5.55 -2.84 2.99
CA ASN A 59 -6.11 -2.42 4.26
C ASN A 59 -6.14 -3.55 5.31
N TYR A 60 -6.01 -4.80 4.86
CA TYR A 60 -6.06 -5.98 5.71
C TYR A 60 -4.73 -6.18 6.44
N ASP A 61 -4.79 -6.20 7.77
CA ASP A 61 -3.68 -6.61 8.64
C ASP A 61 -3.64 -8.15 8.73
N PRO A 62 -2.60 -8.82 8.20
CA PRO A 62 -2.50 -10.28 8.21
C PRO A 62 -2.30 -10.87 9.62
N ILE A 63 -1.70 -10.11 10.55
CA ILE A 63 -1.44 -10.56 11.92
C ILE A 63 -2.69 -10.39 12.77
N GLY A 64 -3.28 -9.20 12.74
CA GLY A 64 -4.51 -8.88 13.45
C GLY A 64 -5.79 -9.44 12.83
N LYS A 65 -5.70 -9.91 11.58
CA LYS A 65 -6.80 -10.49 10.78
C LYS A 65 -8.01 -9.58 10.59
N ALA A 66 -7.77 -8.29 10.38
CA ALA A 66 -8.83 -7.28 10.23
C ALA A 66 -8.46 -6.17 9.24
N ASN A 67 -9.48 -5.53 8.65
CA ASN A 67 -9.32 -4.39 7.74
C ASN A 67 -9.17 -3.08 8.53
N VAL A 68 -7.96 -2.80 9.00
CA VAL A 68 -7.72 -1.71 9.98
C VAL A 68 -6.50 -0.85 9.67
N LEU A 69 -5.66 -1.18 8.69
CA LEU A 69 -4.38 -0.51 8.50
C LEU A 69 -4.52 0.98 8.17
N TYR A 70 -5.59 1.40 7.49
CA TYR A 70 -5.87 2.83 7.25
C TYR A 70 -6.03 3.67 8.53
N ARG A 71 -6.28 3.04 9.68
CA ARG A 71 -6.40 3.71 11.00
C ARG A 71 -5.09 3.68 11.79
N GLY A 72 -4.03 3.10 11.23
CA GLY A 72 -2.75 2.97 11.88
C GLY A 72 -2.05 4.30 12.07
N LEU A 73 -1.16 4.35 13.06
CA LEU A 73 -0.35 5.54 13.31
C LEU A 73 0.81 5.56 12.32
N LEU A 74 0.99 6.68 11.62
CA LEU A 74 2.14 6.86 10.73
C LEU A 74 3.41 7.13 11.53
N GLY A 75 4.52 6.62 11.04
CA GLY A 75 5.84 6.82 11.61
C GLY A 75 6.94 6.73 10.57
N SER A 76 8.19 6.72 11.03
CA SER A 76 9.35 6.51 10.18
C SER A 76 10.35 5.60 10.89
N ILE A 77 10.92 4.64 10.15
CA ILE A 77 11.98 3.75 10.62
C ILE A 77 13.15 3.87 9.64
N GLY A 78 14.29 4.37 10.11
CA GLY A 78 15.46 4.60 9.26
C GLY A 78 15.21 5.59 8.12
N GLY A 79 14.23 6.49 8.26
CA GLY A 79 13.82 7.44 7.23
C GLY A 79 12.68 6.95 6.33
N ALA A 80 12.43 5.63 6.26
CA ALA A 80 11.35 5.08 5.45
C ALA A 80 9.99 5.21 6.16
N PRO A 81 8.92 5.62 5.45
CA PRO A 81 7.60 5.82 6.03
C PRO A 81 6.93 4.47 6.35
N VAL A 82 6.33 4.38 7.53
CA VAL A 82 5.62 3.17 8.01
C VAL A 82 4.25 3.51 8.55
N VAL A 83 3.37 2.53 8.59
CA VAL A 83 2.14 2.54 9.39
C VAL A 83 2.20 1.44 10.45
N ALA A 84 1.96 1.81 11.71
CA ALA A 84 1.84 0.85 12.80
C ALA A 84 0.40 0.32 12.88
N SER A 85 0.22 -1.00 12.94
CA SER A 85 -1.11 -1.62 13.08
C SER A 85 -1.83 -1.09 14.33
N PRO A 86 -3.12 -0.68 14.22
CA PRO A 86 -3.94 -0.34 15.38
C PRO A 86 -4.12 -1.48 16.38
N LEU A 87 -3.89 -2.73 15.97
CA LEU A 87 -4.06 -3.91 16.81
C LEU A 87 -2.78 -4.16 17.59
N TYR A 88 -1.78 -4.79 16.98
CA TYR A 88 -0.60 -5.30 17.69
C TYR A 88 0.70 -4.48 17.48
N LYS A 89 0.59 -3.34 16.77
CA LYS A 89 1.65 -2.32 16.59
C LYS A 89 2.84 -2.74 15.71
N GLU A 90 2.71 -3.81 14.93
CA GLU A 90 3.65 -4.13 13.88
C GLU A 90 3.66 -3.03 12.83
N HIS A 91 4.84 -2.74 12.29
CA HIS A 91 5.07 -1.65 11.36
C HIS A 91 5.16 -2.20 9.95
N TYR A 92 4.31 -1.68 9.06
CA TYR A 92 4.33 -1.98 7.64
C TYR A 92 4.92 -0.79 6.88
N PHE A 93 5.96 -1.02 6.08
CA PHE A 93 6.54 0.01 5.22
C PHE A 93 5.55 0.38 4.12
N LEU A 94 5.28 1.68 3.94
CA LEU A 94 4.30 2.15 2.95
C LEU A 94 4.77 1.97 1.51
N GLU A 95 6.08 1.97 1.28
CA GLU A 95 6.69 1.81 -0.05
C GLU A 95 6.62 0.37 -0.57
N THR A 96 6.77 -0.61 0.33
CA THR A 96 6.97 -2.02 -0.04
C THR A 96 5.93 -2.97 0.53
N GLY A 97 5.20 -2.55 1.57
CA GLY A 97 4.27 -3.37 2.33
C GLY A 97 4.91 -4.38 3.27
N LEU A 98 6.25 -4.43 3.35
CA LEU A 98 6.94 -5.37 4.24
C LEU A 98 6.69 -5.04 5.72
N CYS A 99 6.52 -6.07 6.54
CA CYS A 99 6.49 -5.93 8.00
C CYS A 99 7.92 -5.79 8.54
N LYS A 100 8.16 -4.87 9.46
CA LYS A 100 9.48 -4.65 10.06
C LYS A 100 9.85 -5.76 11.04
N GLU A 101 8.88 -6.28 11.78
CA GLU A 101 9.07 -7.24 12.87
C GLU A 101 9.10 -8.69 12.38
N HIS A 102 8.49 -8.96 11.24
CA HIS A 102 8.28 -10.31 10.71
C HIS A 102 8.68 -10.37 9.24
N ASP A 103 9.84 -10.98 8.95
CA ASP A 103 10.39 -11.08 7.58
C ASP A 103 9.51 -11.95 6.65
N ASP A 104 8.65 -12.79 7.21
CA ASP A 104 7.70 -13.65 6.50
C ASP A 104 6.32 -13.00 6.28
N VAL A 105 6.10 -11.77 6.76
CA VAL A 105 4.83 -11.06 6.68
C VAL A 105 4.95 -9.80 5.83
N SER A 106 4.02 -9.64 4.90
CA SER A 106 3.87 -8.42 4.13
C SER A 106 2.41 -8.21 3.73
N VAL A 107 2.12 -6.98 3.30
CA VAL A 107 0.88 -6.62 2.62
C VAL A 107 1.20 -6.18 1.20
N THR A 108 0.22 -6.25 0.30
CA THR A 108 0.37 -5.71 -1.05
C THR A 108 0.58 -4.21 -0.97
N ALA A 109 1.67 -3.70 -1.55
CA ALA A 109 1.83 -2.29 -1.89
C ALA A 109 1.35 -2.06 -3.32
N TYR A 110 0.42 -1.12 -3.50
CA TYR A 110 -0.15 -0.79 -4.80
C TYR A 110 0.59 0.37 -5.44
N ALA A 111 0.68 0.35 -6.77
CA ALA A 111 1.18 1.50 -7.50
C ALA A 111 0.21 2.68 -7.36
N VAL A 112 0.73 3.88 -7.16
CA VAL A 112 -0.06 5.10 -7.08
C VAL A 112 0.47 6.10 -8.08
N LYS A 113 -0.44 6.80 -8.76
CA LYS A 113 -0.11 7.99 -9.55
C LYS A 113 -1.05 9.14 -9.22
N VAL A 114 -0.51 10.35 -9.27
CA VAL A 114 -1.27 11.59 -9.09
C VAL A 114 -1.17 12.40 -10.38
N GLU A 115 -2.30 12.66 -11.03
CA GLU A 115 -2.38 13.45 -12.27
C GLU A 115 -3.21 14.71 -12.00
N GLY A 116 -2.52 15.85 -11.82
CA GLY A 116 -3.15 17.07 -11.30
C GLY A 116 -3.61 16.86 -9.87
N GLU A 117 -4.91 16.96 -9.63
CA GLU A 117 -5.53 16.69 -8.32
C GLU A 117 -6.11 15.27 -8.21
N LYS A 118 -6.01 14.44 -9.26
CA LYS A 118 -6.64 13.11 -9.28
C LYS A 118 -5.68 12.03 -8.82
N VAL A 119 -6.13 11.21 -7.88
CA VAL A 119 -5.38 10.07 -7.34
C VAL A 119 -5.87 8.78 -8.01
N PHE A 120 -4.92 7.98 -8.51
CA PHE A 120 -5.20 6.67 -9.09
C PHE A 120 -4.40 5.58 -8.38
N VAL A 121 -5.02 4.42 -8.23
CA VAL A 121 -4.40 3.20 -7.68
C VAL A 121 -4.34 2.15 -8.78
N GLY A 122 -3.18 1.51 -8.93
CA GLY A 122 -2.93 0.40 -9.83
C GLY A 122 -3.13 -0.94 -9.12
N VAL A 123 -4.13 -1.71 -9.56
CA VAL A 123 -4.41 -3.08 -9.09
C VAL A 123 -4.02 -4.10 -10.14
#